data_AF-A0AAN7GV57-F1
#
_entry.id   AF-A0AAN7GV57-F1
#
_cell.length_a   1.000
_cell.length_b   1.000
_cell.length_c   1.000
_cell.angle_alpha   90.00
_cell.angle_beta   90.00
_cell.angle_gamma   90.00
#
_symmetry.space_group_name_H-M   'P 1'
#
loop_
_entity.id
_entity.type
_entity.pdbx_description
1 polymer ?
#
loop_
_entity_poly.entity_id
_entity_poly.type
_entity_poly.pdbx_seq_one_letter_code
_entity_poly.pdbx_strand_id
1 'polypeptide(L)'
;SHIVSSNTSSVLPVEVQVLREIATADTALDEISNFPGSIRHYIFCRGRPDAVTGRLRRGLLFFIYQTGRHGPQNGFRLCLVHRGFYMASSSETTSTRAEGEVFEDDIDRIGRDIPQGHMEVVILGDSPPAAVDDEEPGIE
;
A
#
# COMPACT_ATOMS: atom_id res chain seq x y z
N SER A 1 4.07 9.09 -0.63
CA SER A 1 4.33 7.80 0.03
C SER A 1 5.31 8.01 1.18
N HIS A 2 5.01 7.48 2.36
CA HIS A 2 5.94 7.48 3.51
C HIS A 2 6.39 6.03 3.76
N ILE A 3 7.70 5.80 3.78
CA ILE A 3 8.30 4.51 4.11
C ILE A 3 8.73 4.58 5.58
N VAL A 4 8.18 3.71 6.42
CA VAL A 4 8.62 3.56 7.81
C VAL A 4 9.51 2.32 7.87
N SER A 5 10.84 2.54 7.80
CA SER A 5 11.85 1.48 7.95
C SER A 5 12.31 1.41 9.41
N SER A 6 12.01 0.31 10.09
CA SER A 6 12.52 0.04 11.44
C SER A 6 13.82 -0.76 11.36
N ASN A 7 14.94 -0.09 11.13
CA ASN A 7 16.26 -0.66 11.40
C ASN A 7 16.70 -0.20 12.79
N THR A 8 16.79 -1.15 13.72
CA THR A 8 17.48 -1.15 15.04
C THR A 8 16.57 -1.50 16.22
N SER A 9 17.19 -2.20 17.17
CA SER A 9 16.67 -2.88 18.36
C SER A 9 15.98 -2.00 19.42
N SER A 10 15.22 -0.98 19.02
CA SER A 10 14.28 -0.28 19.88
C SER A 10 12.89 -0.53 19.34
N VAL A 11 12.09 -1.33 20.07
CA VAL A 11 10.65 -1.45 19.85
C VAL A 11 10.05 -0.07 20.11
N LEU A 12 10.01 0.77 19.09
CA LEU A 12 9.17 1.97 19.10
C LEU A 12 7.73 1.45 19.13
N PRO A 13 6.89 1.92 20.07
CA PRO A 13 5.50 1.54 20.07
C PRO A 13 4.92 1.92 18.70
N VAL A 14 4.28 0.95 18.04
CA VAL A 14 3.55 1.22 16.79
C VAL A 14 2.63 2.39 17.10
N GLU A 15 2.85 3.51 16.41
CA GLU A 15 2.14 4.75 16.70
C GLU A 15 0.64 4.47 16.55
N VAL A 16 -0.18 4.93 17.51
CA VAL A 16 -1.63 4.64 17.54
C VAL A 16 -2.31 5.04 16.24
N GLN A 17 -1.76 6.04 15.55
CA GLN A 17 -2.20 6.44 14.22
C GLN A 17 -2.05 5.31 13.19
N VAL A 18 -0.92 4.61 13.15
CA VAL A 18 -0.70 3.46 12.25
C VAL A 18 -1.68 2.33 12.57
N LEU A 19 -1.97 2.06 13.84
CA LEU A 19 -2.96 1.06 14.24
C LEU A 19 -4.39 1.45 13.81
N ARG A 20 -4.74 2.73 13.92
CA ARG A 20 -6.02 3.25 13.42
C ARG A 20 -6.11 3.12 11.90
N GLU A 21 -5.06 3.47 11.19
CA GLU A 21 -4.99 3.34 9.73
C GLU A 21 -5.13 1.87 9.28
N ILE A 22 -4.47 0.93 9.97
CA ILE A 22 -4.64 -0.51 9.76
C ILE A 22 -6.11 -0.94 9.96
N ALA A 23 -6.78 -0.42 10.98
CA ALA A 23 -8.18 -0.73 11.27
C ALA A 23 -9.16 -0.22 10.19
N THR A 24 -8.74 0.75 9.36
CA THR A 24 -9.55 1.25 8.24
C THR A 24 -9.42 0.43 6.96
N ALA A 25 -8.54 -0.57 6.92
CA ALA A 25 -8.38 -1.41 5.75
C ALA A 25 -9.59 -2.33 5.52
N ASP A 26 -10.06 -2.42 4.27
CA ASP A 26 -11.25 -3.20 3.91
C ASP A 26 -10.95 -4.67 3.58
N THR A 27 -9.69 -5.10 3.70
CA THR A 27 -9.23 -6.44 3.31
C THR A 27 -8.63 -7.21 4.47
N ALA A 28 -8.69 -8.53 4.37
CA ALA A 28 -7.87 -9.42 5.18
C ALA A 28 -6.38 -9.19 4.85
N LEU A 29 -5.50 -9.50 5.81
CA LEU A 29 -4.04 -9.54 5.64
C LEU A 29 -3.65 -10.66 4.66
N ASP A 30 -3.93 -10.45 3.38
CA ASP A 30 -3.56 -11.37 2.30
C ASP A 30 -2.03 -11.36 2.12
N GLU A 31 -1.48 -12.47 1.65
CA GLU A 31 -0.06 -12.59 1.33
C GLU A 31 0.14 -12.66 -0.19
N ILE A 32 1.03 -11.82 -0.72
CA ILE A 32 1.36 -11.79 -2.14
C ILE A 32 2.88 -11.85 -2.35
N SER A 33 3.30 -12.40 -3.49
CA SER A 33 4.70 -12.34 -3.90
C SER A 33 5.03 -11.02 -4.60
N ASN A 34 6.29 -10.62 -4.55
CA ASN A 34 6.81 -9.51 -5.34
C ASN A 34 7.03 -9.85 -6.83
N PHE A 35 6.40 -10.91 -7.34
CA PHE A 35 6.55 -11.29 -8.75
C PHE A 35 6.10 -10.12 -9.65
N PRO A 36 6.81 -9.82 -10.75
CA PRO A 36 6.49 -8.68 -11.59
C PRO A 36 5.02 -8.62 -11.98
N GLY A 37 4.36 -7.50 -11.66
CA GLY A 37 2.95 -7.26 -11.95
C GLY A 37 1.95 -7.84 -10.93
N SER A 38 2.35 -8.73 -10.03
CA SER A 38 1.44 -9.35 -9.05
C SER A 38 0.85 -8.33 -8.08
N ILE A 39 1.66 -7.40 -7.58
CA ILE A 39 1.20 -6.36 -6.64
C ILE A 39 0.21 -5.43 -7.33
N ARG A 40 0.53 -4.95 -8.53
CA ARG A 40 -0.36 -4.10 -9.33
C ARG A 40 -1.68 -4.81 -9.62
N HIS A 41 -1.63 -6.05 -10.07
CA HIS A 41 -2.82 -6.85 -10.33
C HIS A 41 -3.69 -7.02 -9.07
N TYR A 42 -3.06 -7.32 -7.93
CA TYR A 42 -3.77 -7.45 -6.65
C TYR A 42 -4.47 -6.14 -6.27
N ILE A 43 -3.77 -5.00 -6.30
CA ILE A 43 -4.33 -3.69 -5.98
C ILE A 43 -5.50 -3.35 -6.91
N PHE A 44 -5.36 -3.62 -8.22
CA PHE A 44 -6.44 -3.40 -9.19
C PHE A 44 -7.68 -4.24 -8.86
N CYS A 45 -7.52 -5.56 -8.69
CA CYS A 45 -8.62 -6.48 -8.46
C CYS A 45 -9.33 -6.27 -7.12
N ARG A 46 -8.56 -6.00 -6.05
CA ARG A 46 -9.09 -5.89 -4.69
C ARG A 46 -9.50 -4.46 -4.33
N GLY A 47 -8.73 -3.48 -4.78
CA GLY A 47 -8.97 -2.05 -4.55
C GLY A 47 -10.13 -1.47 -5.38
N ARG A 48 -10.50 -2.16 -6.47
CA ARG A 48 -11.63 -1.81 -7.35
C ARG A 48 -11.57 -0.33 -7.77
N PRO A 49 -10.56 0.06 -8.56
CA PRO A 49 -10.44 1.44 -9.02
C PRO A 49 -11.71 1.88 -9.75
N ASP A 50 -12.10 3.11 -9.48
CA ASP A 50 -13.18 3.76 -10.20
C ASP A 50 -12.78 4.01 -11.65
N ALA A 51 -13.63 3.60 -12.60
CA ALA A 51 -13.31 3.63 -14.03
C ALA A 51 -13.16 5.06 -14.59
N VAL A 52 -13.68 6.08 -13.91
CA VAL A 52 -13.64 7.48 -14.36
C VAL A 52 -12.43 8.19 -13.76
N THR A 53 -12.16 7.97 -12.48
CA THR A 53 -11.14 8.71 -11.73
C THR A 53 -9.83 7.94 -11.55
N GLY A 54 -9.80 6.63 -11.81
CA GLY A 54 -8.65 5.76 -11.56
C GLY A 54 -8.32 5.57 -10.07
N ARG A 55 -9.17 6.07 -9.15
CA ARG A 55 -8.93 6.02 -7.71
C ARG A 55 -9.53 4.77 -7.08
N LEU A 56 -8.81 4.16 -6.14
CA LEU A 56 -9.28 2.99 -5.42
C LEU A 56 -10.54 3.29 -4.61
N ARG A 57 -11.52 2.39 -4.68
CA ARG A 57 -12.76 2.50 -3.89
C ARG A 57 -12.62 1.86 -2.51
N ARG A 58 -11.62 1.01 -2.30
CA ARG A 58 -11.38 0.27 -1.05
C ARG A 58 -9.94 0.45 -0.58
N GLY A 59 -9.74 0.51 0.74
CA GLY A 59 -8.43 0.43 1.36
C GLY A 59 -7.94 -1.02 1.41
N LEU A 60 -6.64 -1.25 1.24
CA LEU A 60 -6.05 -2.59 1.19
C LEU A 60 -4.93 -2.72 2.23
N LEU A 61 -4.86 -3.87 2.88
CA LEU A 61 -3.78 -4.27 3.77
C LEU A 61 -3.31 -5.66 3.40
N PHE A 62 -2.02 -5.82 3.08
CA PHE A 62 -1.45 -7.09 2.65
C PHE A 62 0.06 -7.17 2.89
N PHE A 63 0.59 -8.38 2.96
CA PHE A 63 2.03 -8.65 3.01
C PHE A 63 2.60 -8.91 1.61
N ILE A 64 3.78 -8.36 1.34
CA ILE A 64 4.60 -8.70 0.19
C ILE A 64 5.78 -9.54 0.69
N TYR A 65 5.94 -10.72 0.10
CA TYR A 65 7.10 -11.60 0.28
C TYR A 65 7.92 -11.69 -1.01
N GLN A 66 9.21 -12.00 -0.85
CA GLN A 66 10.07 -12.27 -2.00
C GLN A 66 9.60 -13.54 -2.74
N THR A 67 9.52 -13.48 -4.06
CA THR A 67 9.11 -14.61 -4.89
C THR A 67 9.99 -15.83 -4.64
N GLY A 68 9.36 -16.97 -4.33
CA GLY A 68 10.05 -18.23 -4.03
C GLY A 68 10.62 -18.32 -2.61
N ARG A 69 10.39 -17.33 -1.74
CA ARG A 69 10.82 -17.34 -0.34
C ARG A 69 9.66 -16.93 0.57
N HIS A 70 9.32 -17.78 1.53
CA HIS A 70 8.23 -17.53 2.47
C HIS A 70 8.75 -17.48 3.91
N GLY A 71 8.03 -16.75 4.77
CA GLY A 71 8.30 -16.67 6.20
C GLY A 71 9.17 -15.48 6.63
N PRO A 72 9.05 -15.08 7.91
CA PRO A 72 9.60 -13.83 8.42
C PRO A 72 11.14 -13.75 8.36
N GLN A 73 11.84 -14.88 8.43
CA GLN A 73 13.31 -14.91 8.28
C GLN A 73 13.81 -14.41 6.92
N ASN A 74 12.94 -14.41 5.90
CA ASN A 74 13.27 -13.95 4.55
C ASN A 74 12.97 -12.47 4.34
N GLY A 75 12.39 -11.79 5.34
CA GLY A 75 11.90 -10.43 5.24
C GLY A 75 10.54 -10.33 4.57
N PHE A 76 9.80 -9.27 4.90
CA PHE A 76 8.51 -8.95 4.30
C PHE A 76 8.25 -7.45 4.34
N ARG A 77 7.31 -7.01 3.50
CA ARG A 77 6.79 -5.65 3.51
C ARG A 77 5.31 -5.68 3.80
N LEU A 78 4.85 -5.03 4.86
CA LEU A 78 3.44 -4.79 5.12
C LEU A 78 3.02 -3.54 4.35
N CYS A 79 2.07 -3.68 3.45
CA CYS A 79 1.55 -2.59 2.64
C CYS A 79 0.14 -2.22 3.07
N LEU A 80 -0.05 -0.96 3.41
CA LEU A 80 -1.36 -0.33 3.54
C LEU A 80 -1.56 0.60 2.33
N VAL A 81 -2.65 0.42 1.61
CA VAL A 81 -3.05 1.27 0.49
C VAL A 81 -4.36 1.95 0.86
N HIS A 82 -4.34 3.26 1.01
CA HIS A 82 -5.50 4.03 1.40
C HIS A 82 -6.55 4.08 0.29
N ARG A 83 -7.81 4.11 0.69
CA ARG A 83 -8.92 4.40 -0.22
C ARG A 83 -8.68 5.75 -0.89
N GLY A 84 -8.98 5.85 -2.18
CA GLY A 84 -8.78 7.07 -2.95
C GLY A 84 -7.38 7.23 -3.54
N PHE A 85 -6.44 6.31 -3.25
CA PHE A 85 -5.16 6.22 -3.94
C PHE A 85 -5.38 6.12 -5.45
N TYR A 86 -4.68 6.96 -6.21
CA TYR A 86 -4.74 6.95 -7.68
C TYR A 86 -3.82 5.87 -8.22
N MET A 87 -4.40 4.98 -9.03
CA MET A 87 -3.67 3.92 -9.69
C MET A 87 -3.71 4.16 -11.20
N ALA A 88 -2.55 4.48 -11.78
CA ALA A 88 -2.42 4.60 -13.22
C ALA A 88 -2.74 3.27 -13.90
N SER A 89 -3.48 3.32 -15.01
CA SER A 89 -3.74 2.14 -15.84
C SER A 89 -2.41 1.60 -16.38
N SER A 90 -2.31 0.28 -16.61
CA SER A 90 -1.11 -0.32 -17.20
C SER A 90 -0.71 0.30 -18.54
N SER A 91 -1.66 0.88 -19.28
CA SER A 91 -1.38 1.64 -20.51
C SER A 91 -0.67 2.98 -20.25
N GLU A 92 -0.87 3.60 -19.08
CA GLU A 92 -0.28 4.89 -18.71
C GLU A 92 1.16 4.72 -18.18
N THR A 93 1.45 3.66 -17.43
CA THR A 93 2.81 3.35 -16.94
C THR A 93 3.77 2.88 -18.04
N THR A 94 3.24 2.39 -19.17
CA THR A 94 4.04 2.05 -20.35
C THR A 94 4.05 3.19 -21.38
N SER A 95 3.49 4.36 -21.04
CA SER A 95 3.58 5.56 -21.86
C SER A 95 5.00 6.11 -21.76
N THR A 96 5.87 5.65 -22.65
CA THR A 96 7.13 6.29 -22.98
C THR A 96 6.83 7.76 -23.29
N ARG A 97 6.95 8.67 -22.33
CA ARG A 97 7.14 10.07 -22.68
C ARG A 97 8.52 10.16 -23.33
N ALA A 98 8.59 10.99 -24.38
CA ALA A 98 9.78 11.16 -25.22
C ALA A 98 11.04 11.12 -24.35
N GLU A 99 11.98 10.21 -24.67
CA GLU A 99 13.28 9.97 -24.01
C GLU A 99 13.49 8.61 -23.31
N GLY A 100 12.63 7.61 -23.48
CA GLY A 100 12.98 6.21 -23.19
C GLY A 100 13.20 5.86 -21.70
N GLU A 101 12.90 6.79 -20.79
CA GLU A 101 12.87 6.52 -19.35
C GLU A 101 11.58 5.80 -18.97
N VAL A 102 11.72 4.61 -18.37
CA VAL A 102 10.61 3.91 -17.73
C VAL A 102 10.29 4.65 -16.44
N PHE A 103 9.14 5.32 -16.38
CA PHE A 103 8.71 5.99 -15.16
C PHE A 103 8.26 4.95 -14.13
N GLU A 104 9.04 4.79 -13.07
CA GLU A 104 8.71 3.90 -11.96
C GLU A 104 7.75 4.59 -10.98
N ASP A 105 6.56 4.03 -10.83
CA ASP A 105 5.58 4.54 -9.86
C ASP A 105 5.74 3.92 -8.46
N ASP A 106 4.95 4.39 -7.50
CA ASP A 106 5.02 3.90 -6.12
C ASP A 106 4.69 2.40 -5.98
N ILE A 107 3.90 1.82 -6.89
CA ILE A 107 3.58 0.39 -6.88
C ILE A 107 4.79 -0.42 -7.38
N ASP A 108 5.49 0.09 -8.40
CA ASP A 108 6.69 -0.56 -8.91
C ASP A 108 7.82 -0.55 -7.86
N ARG A 109 7.95 0.55 -7.12
CA ARG A 109 8.92 0.68 -6.01
C ARG A 109 8.72 -0.37 -4.91
N ILE A 110 7.49 -0.66 -4.52
CA ILE A 110 7.20 -1.67 -3.49
C ILE A 110 7.37 -3.11 -4.00
N GLY A 111 7.48 -3.31 -5.31
CA GLY A 111 7.81 -4.61 -5.92
C GLY A 111 9.29 -4.97 -5.91
N ARG A 112 10.17 -4.02 -5.55
CA ARG A 112 11.60 -4.29 -5.44
C ARG A 112 11.91 -5.33 -4.37
N ASP A 113 13.06 -5.98 -4.55
CA ASP A 113 13.58 -7.00 -3.65
C ASP A 113 13.61 -6.52 -2.19
N ILE A 114 13.27 -7.44 -1.30
CA ILE A 114 13.22 -7.22 0.14
C ILE A 114 14.50 -7.89 0.71
N PRO A 115 15.41 -7.12 1.32
CA PRO A 115 16.60 -7.72 1.92
C PRO A 115 16.22 -8.76 2.97
N GLN A 116 17.02 -9.83 3.07
CA GLN A 116 16.73 -10.91 4.01
C GLN A 116 16.64 -10.38 5.45
N GLY A 117 15.57 -10.74 6.15
CA GLY A 117 15.32 -10.33 7.53
C GLY A 117 14.81 -8.90 7.72
N HIS A 118 14.58 -8.14 6.64
CA HIS A 118 13.97 -6.81 6.73
C HIS A 118 12.46 -6.89 6.92
N MET A 119 11.93 -6.03 7.79
CA MET A 119 10.50 -5.82 7.96
C MET A 119 10.20 -4.34 7.73
N GLU A 120 9.35 -4.04 6.76
CA GLU A 120 9.04 -2.67 6.35
C GLU A 120 7.54 -2.44 6.33
N VAL A 121 7.11 -1.24 6.73
CA VAL A 121 5.72 -0.80 6.53
C VAL A 121 5.72 0.29 5.46
N VAL A 122 4.90 0.10 4.43
CA VAL A 122 4.70 1.08 3.37
C VAL A 122 3.25 1.49 3.31
N ILE A 123 3.02 2.80 3.32
CA ILE A 123 1.70 3.41 3.24
C ILE A 123 1.59 4.16 1.91
N LEU A 124 0.61 3.78 1.10
CA LEU A 124 0.30 4.39 -0.19
C LEU A 124 -0.99 5.18 -0.12
N GLY A 125 -0.99 6.38 -0.71
CA GLY A 125 -2.11 7.31 -0.65
C GLY A 125 -2.11 8.17 0.62
N ASP A 126 -3.00 9.15 0.63
CA ASP A 126 -3.17 10.04 1.76
C ASP A 126 -4.04 9.36 2.83
N SER A 127 -3.68 9.56 4.10
CA SER A 127 -4.48 9.06 5.22
C SER A 127 -5.90 9.62 5.11
N PRO A 128 -6.95 8.80 5.29
CA PRO A 128 -8.31 9.30 5.27
C PRO A 128 -8.44 10.42 6.32
N PRO A 129 -9.22 11.47 6.03
CA PRO A 129 -9.48 12.49 7.04
C PRO A 129 -9.99 11.77 8.29
N ALA A 130 -9.40 12.11 9.45
CA ALA A 130 -9.85 11.59 10.72
C ALA A 130 -11.38 11.76 10.78
N ALA A 131 -12.10 10.69 11.13
CA ALA A 131 -13.54 10.78 11.34
C ALA A 131 -13.77 11.97 12.29
N VAL A 132 -14.31 13.05 11.75
CA VAL A 132 -14.88 14.10 12.57
C VAL A 132 -16.02 13.40 13.29
N ASP A 133 -15.94 13.34 14.62
CA ASP A 133 -17.08 12.95 15.42
C ASP A 133 -18.22 13.87 14.97
N ASP A 134 -19.22 13.30 14.28
CA ASP A 134 -20.42 14.02 13.90
C ASP A 134 -21.06 14.50 15.22
N GLU A 135 -20.84 15.77 15.56
CA GLU A 135 -21.68 16.45 16.54
C GLU A 135 -23.10 16.40 15.97
N GLU A 136 -23.93 15.51 16.52
CA GLU A 136 -25.35 15.49 16.23
C GLU A 136 -25.89 16.93 16.35
N PRO A 137 -26.59 17.47 15.33
CA PRO A 137 -27.24 18.75 15.47
C PRO A 137 -28.31 18.60 16.55
N GLY A 138 -28.04 19.18 17.72
CA GLY A 138 -29.00 19.34 18.79
C GLY A 138 -30.26 19.99 18.23
N ILE A 139 -31.36 19.26 18.30
CA ILE A 139 -32.69 19.76 17.99
C ILE A 139 -33.10 20.64 19.19
N GLU A 140 -33.01 21.96 19.04
CA GLU A 140 -33.80 22.92 19.84
C GLU A 140 -35.18 23.14 19.21
#